data_AF-A0A929D8U6-F1
#
_entry.id   AF-A0A929D8U6-F1
#
_cell.length_a   1.000
_cell.length_b   1.000
_cell.length_c   1.000
_cell.angle_alpha   90.00
_cell.angle_beta   90.00
_cell.angle_gamma   90.00
#
_symmetry.space_group_name_H-M   'P 1'
#
loop_
_entity.id
_entity.type
_entity.pdbx_description
1 polymer ?
#
loop_
_entity_poly.entity_id
_entity_poly.type
_entity_poly.pdbx_seq_one_letter_code
_entity_poly.pdbx_strand_id
1 'polypeptide(L)'
;MKNDVLLEEDGMSPYREQVAQVDDPQLKRLLKRILADEESHHADFQHFVEKSAREGMTDQRGTRDDRTVQILNWGIEHEYTVILQYLFHSYMATDPEVQEQLQDQAINEMQHLGWLAEKLIDIGSSPRIEHTEIDKSVDMKQMLTADISIENVVAQKYDEATKELQDAKIVKLLSRIRDQEVYHSEVFQDLLTELKKEHGAA
;
A
#
# COMPACT_ATOMS: atom_id res chain seq x y z
N MET A 1 8.60 -12.31 16.47
CA MET A 1 7.90 -11.39 17.39
C MET A 1 8.68 -11.03 18.64
N LYS A 2 8.96 -11.96 19.57
CA LYS A 2 9.73 -11.61 20.80
C LYS A 2 11.16 -11.11 20.50
N ASN A 3 11.80 -11.69 19.49
CA ASN A 3 13.11 -11.22 19.04
C ASN A 3 13.04 -9.84 18.38
N ASP A 4 11.93 -9.50 17.72
CA ASP A 4 11.77 -8.20 17.06
C ASP A 4 11.62 -7.09 18.11
N VAL A 5 10.92 -7.35 19.22
CA VAL A 5 10.92 -6.44 20.39
C VAL A 5 12.34 -6.18 20.91
N LEU A 6 13.18 -7.22 21.00
CA LEU A 6 14.58 -7.08 21.44
C LEU A 6 15.43 -6.31 20.43
N LEU A 7 15.22 -6.52 19.13
CA LEU A 7 15.93 -5.80 18.08
C LEU A 7 15.59 -4.31 18.10
N GLU A 8 14.33 -3.95 18.33
CA GLU A 8 13.97 -2.53 18.51
C GLU A 8 14.56 -1.95 19.81
N GLU A 9 14.63 -2.72 20.90
CA GLU A 9 15.31 -2.29 22.14
C GLU A 9 16.79 -2.00 21.91
N ASP A 10 17.47 -2.89 21.20
CA ASP A 10 18.87 -2.73 20.82
C ASP A 10 19.06 -1.55 19.85
N GLY A 11 18.12 -1.36 18.90
CA GLY A 11 18.12 -0.25 17.94
C GLY A 11 17.90 1.13 18.57
N MET A 12 17.06 1.23 19.59
CA MET A 12 16.79 2.47 20.32
C MET A 12 18.00 2.97 21.14
N SER A 13 18.79 2.06 21.71
CA SER A 13 19.91 2.40 22.60
C SER A 13 20.93 3.39 21.99
N PRO A 14 21.50 3.15 20.79
CA PRO A 14 22.45 4.08 20.17
C PRO A 14 21.83 5.44 19.86
N TYR A 15 20.54 5.50 19.46
CA TYR A 15 19.88 6.78 19.19
C TYR A 15 19.65 7.58 20.48
N ARG A 16 19.30 6.94 21.60
CA ARG A 16 19.18 7.62 22.91
C ARG A 16 20.51 8.25 23.33
N GLU A 17 21.61 7.51 23.20
CA GLU A 17 22.94 8.01 23.52
C GLU A 17 23.35 9.17 22.61
N GLN A 18 23.13 9.04 21.30
CA GLN A 18 23.49 10.08 20.33
C GLN A 18 22.66 11.36 20.52
N VAL A 19 21.34 11.25 20.78
CA VAL A 19 20.49 12.41 21.07
C VAL A 19 20.98 13.18 22.30
N ALA A 20 21.52 12.48 23.31
CA ALA A 20 22.06 13.10 24.51
C ALA A 20 23.37 13.86 24.24
N GLN A 21 24.18 13.40 23.29
CA GLN A 21 25.54 13.92 23.05
C GLN A 21 25.64 14.90 21.87
N VAL A 22 24.67 14.91 20.94
CA VAL A 22 24.72 15.78 19.76
C VAL A 22 24.29 17.20 20.10
N ASP A 23 25.14 18.17 19.74
CA ASP A 23 24.91 19.60 19.89
C ASP A 23 24.28 20.26 18.65
N ASP A 24 24.49 19.68 17.45
CA ASP A 24 23.92 20.23 16.22
C ASP A 24 22.38 20.11 16.24
N PRO A 25 21.64 21.22 16.13
CA PRO A 25 20.20 21.22 16.33
C PRO A 25 19.41 20.53 15.21
N GLN A 26 19.93 20.47 13.98
CA GLN A 26 19.25 19.79 12.87
C GLN A 26 19.41 18.27 13.00
N LEU A 27 20.64 17.81 13.24
CA LEU A 27 20.96 16.40 13.48
C LEU A 27 20.24 15.88 14.73
N LYS A 28 20.22 16.65 15.82
CA LYS A 28 19.49 16.28 17.04
C LYS A 28 18.00 16.13 16.80
N ARG A 29 17.39 16.93 15.91
CA ARG A 29 15.98 16.80 15.54
C ARG A 29 15.72 15.53 14.72
N LEU A 30 16.59 15.23 13.76
CA LEU A 30 16.51 14.01 12.95
C LEU A 30 16.62 12.75 13.82
N LEU A 31 17.63 12.68 14.70
CA LEU A 31 17.82 11.54 15.58
C LEU A 31 16.65 11.34 16.56
N LYS A 32 16.03 12.43 17.04
CA LYS A 32 14.81 12.35 17.84
C LYS A 32 13.61 11.80 17.08
N ARG A 33 13.47 12.16 15.80
CA ARG A 33 12.42 11.58 14.93
C ARG A 33 12.65 10.08 14.78
N ILE A 34 13.86 9.67 14.40
CA ILE A 34 14.20 8.26 14.22
C ILE A 34 13.94 7.47 15.51
N LEU A 35 14.40 7.98 16.65
CA LEU A 35 14.12 7.37 17.96
C LEU A 35 12.61 7.22 18.23
N ALA A 36 11.80 8.21 17.88
CA ALA A 36 10.35 8.13 18.02
C ALA A 36 9.72 7.05 17.12
N ASP A 37 10.25 6.88 15.91
CA ASP A 37 9.80 5.83 14.98
C ASP A 37 10.14 4.45 15.56
N GLU A 38 11.35 4.22 16.09
CA GLU A 38 11.73 2.95 16.75
C GLU A 38 10.91 2.68 18.02
N GLU A 39 10.60 3.72 18.81
CA GLU A 39 9.72 3.59 19.99
C GLU A 39 8.29 3.19 19.58
N SER A 40 7.80 3.67 18.44
CA SER A 40 6.51 3.25 17.88
C SER A 40 6.55 1.78 17.42
N HIS A 41 7.56 1.38 16.66
CA HIS A 41 7.72 -0.01 16.20
C HIS A 41 7.82 -0.99 17.37
N HIS A 42 8.60 -0.63 18.41
CA HIS A 42 8.72 -1.42 19.63
C HIS A 42 7.36 -1.65 20.29
N ALA A 43 6.55 -0.58 20.43
CA ALA A 43 5.21 -0.67 21.01
C ALA A 43 4.28 -1.57 20.19
N ASP A 44 4.35 -1.49 18.86
CA ASP A 44 3.57 -2.35 17.96
C ASP A 44 3.97 -3.83 18.10
N PHE A 45 5.27 -4.12 18.15
CA PHE A 45 5.76 -5.48 18.34
C PHE A 45 5.42 -6.04 19.72
N GLN A 46 5.50 -5.23 20.77
CA GLN A 46 5.03 -5.62 22.10
C GLN A 46 3.55 -5.97 22.08
N HIS A 47 2.71 -5.13 21.47
CA HIS A 47 1.29 -5.39 21.30
C HIS A 47 1.03 -6.70 20.53
N PHE A 48 1.81 -7.00 19.48
CA PHE A 48 1.69 -8.28 18.76
C PHE A 48 2.12 -9.47 19.60
N VAL A 49 3.17 -9.36 20.42
CA VAL A 49 3.57 -10.41 21.37
C VAL A 49 2.46 -10.67 22.37
N GLU A 50 1.88 -9.62 22.95
CA GLU A 50 0.75 -9.74 23.88
C GLU A 50 -0.47 -10.37 23.22
N LYS A 51 -0.83 -9.92 22.01
CA LYS A 51 -1.93 -10.49 21.22
C LYS A 51 -1.68 -11.97 20.93
N SER A 52 -0.45 -12.35 20.59
CA SER A 52 -0.05 -13.74 20.34
C SER A 52 -0.07 -14.63 21.58
N ALA A 53 0.11 -14.03 22.76
CA ALA A 53 0.09 -14.73 24.04
C ALA A 53 -1.34 -14.92 24.61
N ARG A 54 -2.35 -14.25 24.04
CA ARG A 54 -3.75 -14.50 24.41
C ARG A 54 -4.14 -15.91 23.94
N GLU A 55 -4.50 -16.77 24.89
CA GLU A 55 -5.04 -18.10 24.59
C GLU A 55 -6.26 -17.99 23.65
N GLY A 56 -6.31 -18.84 22.62
CA GLY A 56 -7.42 -18.88 21.66
C GLY A 56 -7.14 -18.32 20.26
N MET A 57 -5.88 -18.08 19.88
CA MET A 57 -5.54 -17.85 18.47
C MET A 57 -5.68 -19.15 17.67
N THR A 58 -6.84 -19.34 17.07
CA THR A 58 -7.07 -20.38 16.06
C THR A 58 -6.59 -19.88 14.71
N ASP A 59 -5.98 -20.76 13.91
CA ASP A 59 -5.66 -20.46 12.52
C ASP A 59 -6.96 -20.11 11.77
N GLN A 60 -7.08 -18.86 11.33
CA GLN A 60 -8.24 -18.38 10.60
C GLN A 60 -8.11 -18.63 9.09
N ARG A 61 -6.93 -19.07 8.63
CA ARG A 61 -6.76 -19.51 7.24
C ARG A 61 -7.66 -20.69 6.97
N GLY A 62 -8.26 -20.69 5.79
CA GLY A 62 -9.11 -21.79 5.36
C GLY A 62 -9.20 -21.90 3.86
N THR A 63 -10.17 -22.70 3.41
CA THR A 63 -10.38 -23.07 2.01
C THR A 63 -11.73 -22.58 1.49
N ARG A 64 -12.32 -21.57 2.13
CA ARG A 64 -13.55 -20.94 1.61
C ARG A 64 -13.24 -20.39 0.22
N ASP A 65 -14.11 -20.71 -0.74
CA ASP A 65 -13.99 -20.30 -2.15
C ASP A 65 -15.37 -20.00 -2.72
N ASP A 66 -15.94 -18.88 -2.26
CA ASP A 66 -17.17 -18.35 -2.82
C ASP A 66 -16.88 -17.07 -3.60
N ARG A 67 -17.95 -16.49 -4.14
CA ARG A 67 -17.88 -15.27 -4.95
C ARG A 67 -17.20 -14.10 -4.23
N THR A 68 -17.36 -13.98 -2.91
CA THR A 68 -16.70 -12.93 -2.13
C THR A 68 -15.19 -13.16 -2.11
N VAL A 69 -14.76 -14.40 -1.86
CA VAL A 69 -13.34 -14.78 -1.88
C VAL A 69 -12.73 -14.54 -3.26
N GLN A 70 -13.45 -14.85 -4.34
CA GLN A 70 -12.98 -14.63 -5.71
C GLN A 70 -12.77 -13.14 -6.02
N ILE A 71 -13.68 -12.28 -5.57
CA ILE A 71 -13.55 -10.82 -5.74
C ILE A 71 -12.35 -10.30 -4.94
N LEU A 72 -12.21 -10.70 -3.68
CA LEU A 72 -11.09 -10.24 -2.85
C LEU A 72 -9.74 -10.74 -3.37
N ASN A 73 -9.63 -12.01 -3.81
CA ASN A 73 -8.40 -12.52 -4.41
C ASN A 73 -8.08 -11.86 -5.76
N TRP A 74 -9.10 -11.51 -6.54
CA TRP A 74 -8.88 -10.71 -7.75
C TRP A 74 -8.32 -9.32 -7.39
N GLY A 75 -8.87 -8.67 -6.37
CA GLY A 75 -8.36 -7.39 -5.87
C GLY A 75 -6.89 -7.53 -5.43
N ILE A 76 -6.55 -8.54 -4.63
CA ILE A 76 -5.16 -8.78 -4.20
C ILE A 76 -4.19 -8.95 -5.38
N GLU A 77 -4.58 -9.71 -6.41
CA GLU A 77 -3.79 -9.90 -7.62
C GLU A 77 -3.63 -8.60 -8.42
N HIS A 78 -4.70 -7.81 -8.47
CA HIS A 78 -4.69 -6.48 -9.07
C HIS A 78 -3.73 -5.55 -8.32
N GLU A 79 -3.91 -5.38 -7.01
CA GLU A 79 -3.07 -4.50 -6.18
C GLU A 79 -1.61 -4.91 -6.30
N TYR A 80 -1.31 -6.20 -6.29
CA TYR A 80 0.07 -6.65 -6.45
C TYR A 80 0.65 -6.31 -7.84
N THR A 81 -0.18 -6.36 -8.88
CA THR A 81 0.22 -5.95 -10.23
C THR A 81 0.49 -4.45 -10.30
N VAL A 82 -0.40 -3.60 -9.78
CA VAL A 82 -0.26 -2.14 -9.84
C VAL A 82 0.87 -1.61 -8.95
N ILE A 83 1.14 -2.24 -7.79
CA ILE A 83 2.35 -1.96 -6.99
C ILE A 83 3.60 -2.09 -7.85
N LEU A 84 3.74 -3.22 -8.56
CA LEU A 84 4.91 -3.50 -9.38
C LEU A 84 4.97 -2.57 -10.60
N GLN A 85 3.83 -2.27 -11.21
CA GLN A 85 3.71 -1.36 -12.35
C GLN A 85 4.12 0.07 -11.97
N TYR A 86 3.55 0.63 -10.90
CA TYR A 86 3.82 2.00 -10.46
C TYR A 86 5.27 2.17 -10.00
N LEU A 87 5.83 1.18 -9.29
CA LEU A 87 7.27 1.20 -8.98
C LEU A 87 8.11 1.20 -10.25
N PHE A 88 7.81 0.33 -11.22
CA PHE A 88 8.54 0.30 -12.49
C PHE A 88 8.43 1.64 -13.24
N HIS A 89 7.22 2.17 -13.41
CA HIS A 89 6.99 3.46 -14.07
C HIS A 89 7.69 4.61 -13.34
N SER A 90 7.68 4.63 -11.99
CA SER A 90 8.38 5.65 -11.21
C SER A 90 9.88 5.66 -11.47
N TYR A 91 10.50 4.49 -11.68
CA TYR A 91 11.94 4.40 -11.98
C TYR A 91 12.27 4.81 -13.41
N MET A 92 11.31 4.71 -14.32
CA MET A 92 11.46 5.12 -15.72
C MET A 92 11.05 6.58 -15.97
N ALA A 93 10.27 7.17 -15.06
CA ALA A 93 9.87 8.56 -15.13
C ALA A 93 11.08 9.50 -15.06
N THR A 94 11.12 10.47 -15.96
CA THR A 94 12.16 11.52 -15.97
C THR A 94 11.70 12.80 -15.29
N ASP A 95 10.39 12.97 -15.12
CA ASP A 95 9.79 14.07 -14.38
C ASP A 95 9.74 13.72 -12.87
N PRO A 96 10.30 14.57 -11.99
CA PRO A 96 10.35 14.29 -10.56
C PRO A 96 8.97 14.19 -9.88
N GLU A 97 8.00 14.98 -10.33
CA GLU A 97 6.66 14.97 -9.74
C GLU A 97 5.91 13.70 -10.13
N VAL A 98 6.01 13.29 -11.40
CA VAL A 98 5.49 11.99 -11.86
C VAL A 98 6.13 10.84 -11.09
N GLN A 99 7.45 10.88 -10.89
CA GLN A 99 8.17 9.87 -10.11
C GLN A 99 7.64 9.78 -8.67
N GLU A 100 7.52 10.90 -7.97
CA GLU A 100 7.05 10.96 -6.58
C GLU A 100 5.61 10.46 -6.46
N GLN A 101 4.70 10.95 -7.32
CA GLN A 101 3.30 10.55 -7.28
C GLN A 101 3.09 9.05 -7.56
N LEU A 102 3.84 8.46 -8.48
CA LEU A 102 3.78 7.02 -8.74
C LEU A 102 4.29 6.20 -7.54
N GLN A 103 5.32 6.67 -6.83
CA GLN A 103 5.80 5.99 -5.62
C GLN A 103 4.78 6.07 -4.48
N ASP A 104 4.17 7.24 -4.30
CA ASP A 104 3.12 7.45 -3.30
C ASP A 104 1.92 6.56 -3.56
N GLN A 105 1.45 6.48 -4.81
CA GLN A 105 0.34 5.58 -5.16
C GLN A 105 0.74 4.11 -5.00
N ALA A 106 1.96 3.71 -5.36
CA ALA A 106 2.43 2.33 -5.12
C ALA A 106 2.39 1.95 -3.63
N ILE A 107 2.70 2.88 -2.73
CA ILE A 107 2.58 2.68 -1.27
C ILE A 107 1.11 2.55 -0.87
N ASN A 108 0.22 3.32 -1.49
CA ASN A 108 -1.21 3.20 -1.26
C ASN A 108 -1.75 1.81 -1.66
N GLU A 109 -1.34 1.31 -2.82
CA GLU A 109 -1.73 -0.04 -3.27
C GLU A 109 -1.22 -1.15 -2.35
N MET A 110 -0.07 -0.96 -1.69
CA MET A 110 0.40 -1.88 -0.63
C MET A 110 -0.59 -1.94 0.55
N GLN A 111 -1.23 -0.81 0.89
CA GLN A 111 -2.26 -0.77 1.93
C GLN A 111 -3.54 -1.46 1.46
N HIS A 112 -3.97 -1.24 0.22
CA HIS A 112 -5.11 -1.92 -0.38
C HIS A 112 -4.94 -3.44 -0.35
N LEU A 113 -3.79 -3.92 -0.82
CA LEU A 113 -3.42 -5.34 -0.79
C LEU A 113 -3.51 -5.92 0.63
N GLY A 114 -2.94 -5.20 1.60
CA GLY A 114 -2.99 -5.58 3.02
C GLY A 114 -4.42 -5.71 3.54
N TRP A 115 -5.27 -4.70 3.32
CA TRP A 115 -6.65 -4.72 3.81
C TRP A 115 -7.47 -5.86 3.18
N LEU A 116 -7.28 -6.13 1.88
CA LEU A 116 -7.95 -7.23 1.19
C LEU A 116 -7.47 -8.60 1.71
N ALA A 117 -6.16 -8.78 1.87
CA ALA A 117 -5.58 -10.02 2.37
C ALA A 117 -6.02 -10.32 3.82
N GLU A 118 -6.01 -9.32 4.69
CA GLU A 118 -6.52 -9.43 6.07
C GLU A 118 -8.00 -9.80 6.07
N LYS A 119 -8.81 -9.15 5.22
CA LYS A 119 -10.24 -9.47 5.10
C LYS A 119 -10.47 -10.91 4.65
N LEU A 120 -9.63 -11.41 3.76
CA LEU A 120 -9.73 -12.75 3.20
C LEU A 120 -9.40 -13.83 4.26
N ILE A 121 -8.42 -13.56 5.13
CA ILE A 121 -8.12 -14.39 6.30
C ILE A 121 -9.28 -14.35 7.31
N ASP A 122 -9.82 -13.17 7.64
CA ASP A 122 -10.92 -13.02 8.59
C ASP A 122 -12.17 -13.86 8.23
N ILE A 123 -12.39 -14.10 6.94
CA ILE A 123 -13.57 -14.82 6.44
C ILE A 123 -13.32 -16.32 6.19
N GLY A 124 -12.17 -16.85 6.64
CA GLY A 124 -11.88 -18.29 6.57
C GLY A 124 -11.23 -18.74 5.25
N SER A 125 -10.48 -17.87 4.57
CA SER A 125 -9.75 -18.20 3.34
C SER A 125 -8.28 -17.77 3.42
N SER A 126 -7.50 -17.98 2.36
CA SER A 126 -6.08 -17.63 2.30
C SER A 126 -5.77 -16.80 1.05
N PRO A 127 -4.98 -15.72 1.15
CA PRO A 127 -4.71 -14.85 0.01
C PRO A 127 -3.81 -15.52 -1.02
N ARG A 128 -4.10 -15.31 -2.30
CA ARG A 128 -3.22 -15.68 -3.41
C ARG A 128 -2.40 -14.44 -3.81
N ILE A 129 -1.10 -14.47 -3.56
CA ILE A 129 -0.17 -13.38 -3.92
C ILE A 129 0.47 -13.70 -5.26
N GLU A 130 -0.24 -13.36 -6.34
CA GLU A 130 0.20 -13.50 -7.73
C GLU A 130 -0.06 -12.18 -8.45
N HIS A 131 0.65 -11.92 -9.55
CA HIS A 131 0.45 -10.73 -10.37
C HIS A 131 0.20 -11.14 -11.82
N THR A 132 -0.43 -10.27 -12.60
CA THR A 132 -0.60 -10.45 -14.04
C THR A 132 0.52 -9.76 -14.82
N GLU A 133 0.36 -9.64 -16.15
CA GLU A 133 1.28 -8.82 -16.94
C GLU A 133 1.28 -7.36 -16.44
N ILE A 134 2.47 -6.77 -16.42
CA ILE A 134 2.73 -5.41 -15.98
C ILE A 134 3.02 -4.58 -17.23
N ASP A 135 2.41 -3.40 -17.35
CA ASP A 135 2.80 -2.44 -18.37
C ASP A 135 4.25 -1.97 -18.12
N LYS A 136 5.08 -2.03 -19.16
CA LYS A 136 6.50 -1.67 -19.08
C LYS A 136 6.85 -0.51 -20.00
N SER A 137 5.86 0.34 -20.29
CA SER A 137 6.08 1.54 -21.06
C SER A 137 7.08 2.46 -20.35
N VAL A 138 8.01 2.99 -21.13
CA VAL A 138 9.02 3.95 -20.64
C VAL A 138 8.73 5.38 -21.09
N ASP A 139 7.75 5.55 -21.99
CA ASP A 139 7.25 6.87 -22.39
C ASP A 139 6.23 7.37 -21.36
N MET A 140 6.47 8.56 -20.78
CA MET A 140 5.67 9.08 -19.67
C MET A 140 4.19 9.28 -20.01
N LYS A 141 3.87 9.59 -21.28
CA LYS A 141 2.47 9.73 -21.70
C LYS A 141 1.79 8.36 -21.78
N GLN A 142 2.49 7.35 -22.29
CA GLN A 142 1.97 5.98 -22.36
C GLN A 142 1.78 5.36 -20.98
N MET A 143 2.77 5.48 -20.08
CA MET A 143 2.64 4.95 -18.71
C MET A 143 1.46 5.56 -17.97
N LEU A 144 1.33 6.90 -17.94
CA LEU A 144 0.21 7.56 -17.26
C LEU A 144 -1.13 7.21 -17.90
N THR A 145 -1.17 7.00 -19.22
CA THR A 145 -2.39 6.55 -19.89
C THR A 145 -2.76 5.11 -19.49
N ALA A 146 -1.78 4.22 -19.37
CA ALA A 146 -1.98 2.85 -18.92
C ALA A 146 -2.45 2.82 -17.46
N ASP A 147 -1.82 3.62 -16.59
CA ASP A 147 -2.15 3.74 -15.17
C ASP A 147 -3.56 4.33 -14.98
N ILE A 148 -3.91 5.42 -15.66
CA ILE A 148 -5.30 5.94 -15.67
C ILE A 148 -6.30 4.86 -16.13
N SER A 149 -5.96 4.10 -17.17
CA SER A 149 -6.88 3.08 -17.68
C SER A 149 -7.10 1.95 -16.68
N ILE A 150 -6.04 1.53 -15.96
CA ILE A 150 -6.14 0.44 -15.00
C ILE A 150 -6.98 0.87 -13.79
N GLU A 151 -6.76 2.10 -13.30
CA GLU A 151 -7.51 2.72 -12.18
C GLU A 151 -9.02 2.81 -12.46
N ASN A 152 -9.39 3.31 -13.65
CA ASN A 152 -10.81 3.44 -13.99
C ASN A 152 -11.52 2.08 -14.08
N VAL A 153 -10.82 1.05 -14.57
CA VAL A 153 -11.38 -0.31 -14.67
C VAL A 153 -11.57 -0.93 -13.28
N VAL A 154 -10.60 -0.77 -12.38
CA VAL A 154 -10.69 -1.32 -11.02
C VAL A 154 -11.75 -0.58 -10.20
N ALA A 155 -11.83 0.75 -10.29
CA ALA A 155 -12.87 1.54 -9.65
C ALA A 155 -14.27 1.07 -10.08
N GLN A 156 -14.48 0.86 -11.39
CA GLN A 156 -15.74 0.33 -11.89
C GLN A 156 -16.03 -1.06 -11.31
N LYS A 157 -15.04 -1.94 -11.29
CA LYS A 157 -15.21 -3.32 -10.80
C LYS A 157 -15.53 -3.38 -9.31
N TYR A 158 -14.89 -2.53 -8.49
CA TYR A 158 -15.25 -2.41 -7.08
C TYR A 158 -16.65 -1.79 -6.90
N ASP A 159 -17.03 -0.81 -7.72
CA ASP A 159 -18.40 -0.28 -7.70
C ASP A 159 -19.44 -1.35 -8.01
N GLU A 160 -19.20 -2.21 -9.01
CA GLU A 160 -20.05 -3.35 -9.32
C GLU A 160 -20.10 -4.37 -8.16
N ALA A 161 -18.95 -4.71 -7.57
CA ALA A 161 -18.87 -5.63 -6.44
C ALA A 161 -19.63 -5.11 -5.20
N THR A 162 -19.61 -3.79 -4.95
CA THR A 162 -20.35 -3.19 -3.82
C THR A 162 -21.87 -3.31 -3.96
N LYS A 163 -22.38 -3.44 -5.20
CA LYS A 163 -23.79 -3.69 -5.49
C LYS A 163 -24.14 -5.17 -5.45
N GLU A 164 -23.16 -6.04 -5.74
CA GLU A 164 -23.32 -7.49 -5.76
C GLU A 164 -23.32 -8.11 -4.33
N LEU A 165 -22.44 -7.60 -3.46
CA LEU A 165 -22.18 -8.20 -2.15
C LEU A 165 -23.10 -7.68 -1.04
N GLN A 166 -23.40 -8.54 -0.06
CA GLN A 166 -24.31 -8.22 1.06
C GLN A 166 -23.58 -7.88 2.36
N ASP A 167 -22.34 -8.34 2.55
CA ASP A 167 -21.60 -8.10 3.79
C ASP A 167 -21.20 -6.63 3.89
N ALA A 168 -21.82 -5.91 4.84
CA ALA A 168 -21.62 -4.48 5.01
C ALA A 168 -20.16 -4.07 5.29
N LYS A 169 -19.37 -4.93 5.94
CA LYS A 169 -17.95 -4.64 6.21
C LYS A 169 -17.12 -4.76 4.93
N ILE A 170 -17.42 -5.76 4.11
CA ILE A 170 -16.75 -5.96 2.82
C ILE A 170 -17.16 -4.86 1.84
N VAL A 171 -18.46 -4.54 1.75
CA VAL A 171 -18.95 -3.42 0.94
C VAL A 171 -18.25 -2.12 1.33
N LYS A 172 -18.15 -1.82 2.64
CA LYS A 172 -17.44 -0.63 3.12
C LYS A 172 -15.96 -0.63 2.74
N LEU A 173 -15.28 -1.78 2.82
CA LEU A 173 -13.88 -1.91 2.42
C LEU A 173 -13.71 -1.63 0.92
N LEU A 174 -14.50 -2.31 0.07
CA LEU A 174 -14.42 -2.14 -1.38
C LEU A 174 -14.81 -0.73 -1.82
N SER A 175 -15.80 -0.09 -1.18
CA SER A 175 -16.11 1.31 -1.44
C SER A 175 -14.96 2.25 -1.09
N ARG A 176 -14.25 1.99 0.03
CA ARG A 176 -13.08 2.79 0.40
C ARG A 176 -11.98 2.66 -0.65
N ILE A 177 -11.65 1.43 -1.07
CA ILE A 177 -10.61 1.19 -2.07
C ILE A 177 -11.01 1.87 -3.38
N ARG A 178 -12.24 1.62 -3.89
CA ARG A 178 -12.80 2.30 -5.07
C ARG A 178 -12.60 3.82 -5.04
N ASP A 179 -12.92 4.47 -3.93
CA ASP A 179 -12.81 5.92 -3.82
C ASP A 179 -11.34 6.39 -3.89
N GLN A 180 -10.38 5.56 -3.49
CA GLN A 180 -8.95 5.81 -3.68
C GLN A 180 -8.51 5.60 -5.13
N GLU A 181 -9.02 4.58 -5.82
CA GLU A 181 -8.73 4.37 -7.26
C GLU A 181 -9.21 5.54 -8.13
N VAL A 182 -10.36 6.10 -7.78
CA VAL A 182 -10.87 7.33 -8.42
C VAL A 182 -9.90 8.48 -8.20
N TYR A 183 -9.40 8.65 -6.97
CA TYR A 183 -8.43 9.68 -6.64
C TYR A 183 -7.09 9.48 -7.37
N HIS A 184 -6.57 8.25 -7.45
CA HIS A 184 -5.34 7.93 -8.19
C HIS A 184 -5.50 8.29 -9.67
N SER A 185 -6.63 7.90 -10.27
CA SER A 185 -6.97 8.25 -11.65
C SER A 185 -6.97 9.77 -11.87
N GLU A 186 -7.58 10.55 -10.96
CA GLU A 186 -7.59 12.02 -11.02
C GLU A 186 -6.17 12.61 -10.96
N VAL A 187 -5.33 12.14 -10.02
CA VAL A 187 -3.92 12.56 -9.90
C VAL A 187 -3.15 12.29 -11.19
N PHE A 188 -3.23 11.07 -11.73
CA PHE A 188 -2.53 10.74 -12.97
C PHE A 188 -3.05 11.53 -14.17
N GLN A 189 -4.33 11.90 -14.17
CA GLN A 189 -4.94 12.70 -15.22
C GLN A 189 -4.47 14.16 -15.19
N ASP A 190 -4.25 14.71 -13.99
CA ASP A 190 -3.63 16.02 -13.80
C ASP A 190 -2.18 16.02 -14.31
N LEU A 191 -1.36 15.04 -13.89
CA LEU A 191 0.02 14.88 -14.36
C LEU A 191 0.11 14.74 -15.89
N LEU A 192 -0.76 13.92 -16.48
CA LEU A 192 -0.80 13.74 -17.94
C LEU A 192 -1.20 15.03 -18.66
N THR A 193 -2.06 15.84 -18.05
CA THR A 193 -2.48 17.13 -18.59
C THR A 193 -1.34 18.14 -18.57
N GLU A 194 -0.57 18.19 -17.48
CA GLU A 194 0.61 19.05 -17.34
C GLU A 194 1.71 18.66 -18.34
N LEU A 195 2.01 17.36 -18.42
CA LEU A 195 2.99 16.83 -19.37
C LEU A 195 2.64 17.18 -20.83
N LYS A 196 1.35 17.20 -21.18
CA LYS A 196 0.88 17.61 -22.52
C LYS A 196 1.06 19.11 -22.77
N LYS A 197 0.91 19.97 -21.76
CA LYS A 197 1.09 21.43 -21.90
C LYS A 197 2.55 21.78 -22.16
N GLU A 198 3.49 21.17 -21.43
CA GLU A 198 4.92 21.44 -21.59
C GLU A 198 5.44 21.04 -22.97
N HIS A 199 4.96 19.91 -23.50
CA HIS A 199 5.35 19.41 -24.82
C HIS A 199 4.58 20.05 -25.98
N GLY A 200 3.50 20.80 -25.70
CA GLY A 200 2.75 21.59 -26.68
C GLY A 200 3.20 23.04 -26.80
N ALA A 201 4.13 23.48 -25.93
CA ALA A 201 4.68 24.84 -25.90
C ALA A 201 6.05 24.97 -26.61
N ALA A 202 6.52 23.91 -27.27
CA ALA A 202 7.74 23.85 -28.08
C ALA A 202 7.40 23.68 -29.57
#